data_AF-A0AB38R2C5-F1
#
_entry.id   AF-A0AB38R2C5-F1
#
_cell.length_a   1.000
_cell.length_b   1.000
_cell.length_c   1.000
_cell.angle_alpha   90.00
_cell.angle_beta   90.00
_cell.angle_gamma   90.00
#
_symmetry.space_group_name_H-M   'P 1'
#
loop_
_entity.id
_entity.type
_entity.pdbx_description
1 polymer ?
#
loop_
_entity_poly.entity_id
_entity_poly.type
_entity_poly.pdbx_seq_one_letter_code
_entity_poly.pdbx_strand_id
1 'polypeptide(L)'
;MQKKVERKLFHLFIGELSAAVIFALIWIMYIQLFEWAEPYLTSFSSLYAFILLEFILLQGSFYWFLKWKQVQRKCYSHLPYHQLRLFALFKRFNLLLISIGLLFMIYQFKVFPIDFYWFVFLYVFAIIEHINYYHIRLSYQSIEEIKDFIRQKGFRSSKLARELKNL
;
A
#
# COMPACT_ATOMS: atom_id res chain seq x y z
N MET A 1 -5.79 4.99 -28.41
CA MET A 1 -5.17 5.42 -27.13
C MET A 1 -5.95 4.96 -25.89
N GLN A 2 -7.28 5.11 -25.83
CA GLN A 2 -8.11 4.69 -24.68
C GLN A 2 -7.97 3.21 -24.27
N LYS A 3 -8.01 2.28 -25.23
CA LYS A 3 -7.84 0.83 -24.96
C LYS A 3 -6.49 0.48 -24.29
N LYS A 4 -5.42 1.24 -24.57
CA LYS A 4 -4.10 1.03 -23.96
C LYS A 4 -4.07 1.52 -22.50
N VAL A 5 -4.74 2.63 -22.21
CA VAL A 5 -4.89 3.17 -20.85
C VAL A 5 -5.76 2.26 -20.00
N GLU A 6 -6.88 1.78 -20.54
CA GLU A 6 -7.78 0.85 -19.86
C GLU A 6 -7.06 -0.44 -19.47
N ARG A 7 -6.36 -1.08 -20.42
CA ARG A 7 -5.54 -2.28 -20.13
C ARG A 7 -4.49 -2.03 -19.07
N LYS A 8 -3.81 -0.87 -19.12
CA LYS A 8 -2.81 -0.50 -18.11
C LYS A 8 -3.45 -0.38 -16.72
N LEU A 9 -4.58 0.30 -16.58
CA LEU A 9 -5.27 0.43 -15.29
C LEU A 9 -5.77 -0.92 -14.76
N PHE A 10 -6.25 -1.79 -15.65
CA PHE A 10 -6.65 -3.14 -15.29
C PHE A 10 -5.47 -3.99 -14.80
N HIS A 11 -4.33 -3.91 -15.47
CA HIS A 11 -3.11 -4.58 -15.01
C HIS A 11 -2.61 -4.06 -13.66
N LEU A 12 -2.75 -2.75 -13.40
CA LEU A 12 -2.45 -2.18 -12.09
C LEU A 12 -3.39 -2.75 -11.02
N PHE A 13 -4.70 -2.71 -11.27
CA PHE A 13 -5.70 -3.29 -10.36
C PHE A 13 -5.42 -4.77 -10.03
N ILE A 14 -5.22 -5.59 -11.07
CA ILE A 14 -4.91 -7.01 -10.89
C ILE A 14 -3.57 -7.20 -10.20
N GLY A 15 -2.54 -6.42 -10.55
CA GLY A 15 -1.22 -6.55 -9.93
C GLY A 15 -1.27 -6.36 -8.42
N GLU A 16 -1.95 -5.30 -7.97
CA GLU A 16 -2.10 -4.99 -6.54
C GLU A 16 -3.00 -6.01 -5.83
N LEU A 17 -4.09 -6.45 -6.48
CA LEU A 17 -4.98 -7.48 -5.91
C LEU A 17 -4.25 -8.82 -5.78
N SER A 18 -3.50 -9.21 -6.82
CA SER A 18 -2.70 -10.42 -6.82
C SER A 18 -1.60 -10.35 -5.77
N ALA A 19 -0.96 -9.19 -5.56
CA ALA A 19 0.02 -9.03 -4.50
C ALA A 19 -0.59 -9.30 -3.11
N ALA A 20 -1.73 -8.68 -2.80
CA ALA A 20 -2.47 -8.91 -1.56
C ALA A 20 -2.85 -10.40 -1.36
N VAL A 21 -3.42 -11.03 -2.40
CA VAL A 21 -3.80 -12.44 -2.34
C VAL A 21 -2.59 -13.36 -2.19
N ILE A 22 -1.54 -13.15 -2.96
CA ILE A 22 -0.33 -13.99 -2.94
C ILE A 22 0.38 -13.84 -1.59
N PHE A 23 0.49 -12.63 -1.04
CA PHE A 23 1.06 -12.44 0.29
C PHE A 23 0.26 -13.16 1.37
N ALA A 24 -1.07 -13.07 1.35
CA ALA A 24 -1.93 -13.82 2.27
C ALA A 24 -1.76 -15.34 2.13
N LEU A 25 -1.71 -15.85 0.90
CA LEU A 25 -1.52 -17.29 0.65
C LEU A 25 -0.14 -17.76 1.10
N ILE A 26 0.93 -17.02 0.77
CA ILE A 26 2.28 -17.34 1.21
C ILE A 26 2.35 -17.29 2.73
N TRP A 27 1.74 -16.31 3.38
CA TRP A 27 1.71 -16.20 4.84
C TRP A 27 1.11 -17.44 5.50
N ILE A 28 -0.08 -17.86 5.06
CA ILE A 28 -0.76 -19.05 5.59
C ILE A 28 0.05 -20.32 5.30
N MET A 29 0.54 -20.46 4.07
CA MET A 29 1.33 -21.62 3.67
C MET A 29 2.64 -21.72 4.47
N TYR A 30 3.29 -20.60 4.76
CA TYR A 30 4.54 -20.58 5.51
C TYR A 30 4.34 -21.00 6.97
N ILE A 31 3.26 -20.55 7.61
CA ILE A 31 2.87 -21.00 8.96
C ILE A 31 2.61 -22.52 8.97
N GLN A 32 1.95 -23.05 7.94
CA GLN A 32 1.62 -24.48 7.86
C GLN A 32 2.83 -25.37 7.54
N LEU A 33 3.78 -24.88 6.75
CA LEU A 33 4.91 -25.67 6.26
C LEU A 33 6.12 -25.61 7.20
N PHE A 34 6.25 -24.55 8.00
CA PHE A 34 7.43 -24.31 8.84
C PHE A 34 7.04 -24.04 10.29
N GLU A 35 7.15 -25.06 11.16
CA GLU A 35 6.86 -24.95 12.60
C GLU A 35 7.68 -23.87 13.30
N TRP A 36 8.94 -23.66 12.88
CA TRP A 36 9.78 -22.61 13.44
C TRP A 36 9.27 -21.20 13.13
N ALA A 37 8.47 -21.02 12.07
CA ALA A 37 7.97 -19.74 11.62
C ALA A 37 6.67 -19.33 12.32
N GLU A 38 5.88 -20.31 12.80
CA GLU A 38 4.61 -20.09 13.50
C GLU A 38 4.70 -19.03 14.61
N PRO A 39 5.60 -19.13 15.62
CA PRO A 39 5.63 -18.17 16.72
C PRO A 39 5.93 -16.73 16.25
N TYR A 40 6.71 -16.57 15.18
CA TYR A 40 7.08 -15.26 14.65
C TYR A 40 5.96 -14.62 13.83
N LEU A 41 5.31 -15.40 12.95
CA LEU A 41 4.27 -14.93 12.06
C LEU A 41 2.91 -14.78 12.77
N THR A 42 2.63 -15.61 13.78
CA THR A 42 1.37 -15.52 14.55
C THR A 42 1.43 -14.54 15.71
N SER A 43 2.61 -13.98 16.01
CA SER A 43 2.74 -12.93 17.03
C SER A 43 1.82 -11.74 16.70
N PHE A 44 1.25 -11.15 17.76
CA PHE A 44 0.29 -10.05 17.61
C PHE A 44 0.84 -8.88 16.80
N SER A 45 2.12 -8.55 16.99
CA SER A 45 2.78 -7.47 16.25
C SER A 45 2.97 -7.82 14.77
N SER A 46 3.44 -9.02 14.45
CA SER A 46 3.59 -9.46 13.04
C SER A 46 2.26 -9.47 12.32
N LEU A 47 1.20 -10.02 12.94
CA LEU A 47 -0.14 -9.99 12.39
C LEU A 47 -0.65 -8.56 12.19
N TYR A 48 -0.38 -7.66 13.14
CA TYR A 48 -0.74 -6.26 13.01
C TYR A 48 -0.07 -5.60 11.81
N ALA A 49 1.24 -5.75 11.66
CA ALA A 49 1.98 -5.18 10.53
C ALA A 49 1.54 -5.78 9.19
N PHE A 50 1.28 -7.10 9.17
CA PHE A 50 0.77 -7.79 7.98
C PHE A 50 -0.62 -7.30 7.57
N ILE A 51 -1.57 -7.22 8.51
CA ILE A 51 -2.92 -6.71 8.24
C ILE A 51 -2.87 -5.25 7.79
N LEU A 52 -2.02 -4.43 8.41
CA LEU A 52 -1.84 -3.03 8.01
C LEU A 52 -1.35 -2.92 6.56
N LEU A 53 -0.35 -3.73 6.18
CA LEU A 53 0.16 -3.80 4.82
C LEU A 53 -0.93 -4.21 3.82
N GLU A 54 -1.60 -5.34 4.07
CA GLU A 54 -2.68 -5.87 3.24
C GLU A 54 -3.80 -4.84 3.06
N PHE A 55 -4.20 -4.18 4.15
CA PHE A 55 -5.22 -3.15 4.13
C PHE A 55 -4.84 -1.98 3.20
N ILE A 56 -3.58 -1.55 3.19
CA ILE A 56 -3.10 -0.48 2.31
C ILE A 56 -3.04 -0.95 0.85
N LEU A 57 -2.58 -2.18 0.59
CA LEU A 57 -2.56 -2.76 -0.76
C LEU A 57 -3.99 -2.87 -1.34
N LEU A 58 -4.95 -3.31 -0.53
CA LEU A 58 -6.35 -3.38 -0.94
C LEU A 58 -6.94 -1.99 -1.25
N GLN A 59 -6.57 -0.95 -0.50
CA GLN A 59 -6.95 0.43 -0.84
C GLN A 59 -6.37 0.85 -2.20
N GLY A 60 -5.13 0.48 -2.46
CA GLY A 60 -4.45 0.71 -3.74
C GLY A 60 -5.14 0.03 -4.91
N SER A 61 -5.44 -1.25 -4.76
CA SER A 61 -6.23 -2.03 -5.71
C SER A 61 -7.60 -1.39 -5.95
N PHE A 62 -8.32 -1.05 -4.89
CA PHE A 62 -9.63 -0.39 -4.99
C PHE A 62 -9.57 0.94 -5.74
N TYR A 63 -8.53 1.74 -5.50
CA TYR A 63 -8.29 2.98 -6.25
C TYR A 63 -8.13 2.73 -7.76
N TRP A 64 -7.30 1.76 -8.15
CA TRP A 64 -7.10 1.42 -9.56
C TRP A 64 -8.36 0.86 -10.22
N PHE A 65 -9.15 0.07 -9.48
CA PHE A 65 -10.45 -0.41 -9.92
C PHE A 65 -11.41 0.74 -10.24
N LEU A 66 -11.53 1.72 -9.34
CA LEU A 66 -12.37 2.89 -9.56
C LEU A 66 -11.93 3.71 -10.78
N LYS A 67 -10.61 3.88 -10.96
CA LYS A 67 -10.05 4.54 -12.16
C LYS A 67 -10.30 3.77 -13.45
N TRP A 68 -10.18 2.45 -13.42
CA TRP A 68 -10.52 1.60 -14.57
C TRP A 68 -12.00 1.74 -14.94
N LYS A 69 -12.90 1.67 -13.95
CA LYS A 69 -14.35 1.84 -14.13
C LYS A 69 -14.72 3.23 -14.68
N GLN A 70 -14.00 4.28 -14.30
CA GLN A 70 -14.16 5.62 -14.88
C GLN A 70 -13.82 5.67 -16.36
N VAL A 71 -12.67 5.10 -16.74
CA VAL A 71 -12.24 5.06 -18.14
C VAL A 71 -13.23 4.27 -19.00
N GLN A 72 -13.77 3.16 -18.49
CA GLN A 72 -14.82 2.41 -19.18
C GLN A 72 -16.09 3.23 -19.42
N ARG A 73 -16.49 4.05 -18.44
CA ARG A 73 -17.65 4.94 -18.54
C ARG A 73 -17.38 6.21 -19.35
N LYS A 74 -16.17 6.38 -19.91
CA LYS A 74 -15.70 7.59 -20.61
C LYS A 74 -15.83 8.87 -19.79
N CYS A 75 -15.89 8.76 -18.45
CA CYS A 75 -15.85 9.91 -17.56
C CYS A 75 -14.39 10.21 -17.22
N TYR A 76 -13.84 11.25 -17.84
CA TYR A 76 -12.44 11.68 -17.64
C TYR A 76 -12.28 12.74 -16.53
N SER A 77 -13.35 13.02 -15.80
CA SER A 77 -13.38 13.95 -14.67
C SER A 77 -12.71 13.34 -13.42
N HIS A 78 -12.51 14.16 -12.38
CA HIS A 78 -12.02 13.70 -11.07
C HIS A 78 -12.92 12.61 -10.47
N LEU A 79 -12.37 11.80 -9.55
CA LEU A 79 -13.18 10.87 -8.76
C LEU A 79 -14.39 11.60 -8.12
N PRO A 80 -15.57 10.97 -8.07
CA PRO A 80 -16.73 11.53 -7.39
C PRO A 80 -16.36 11.95 -5.97
N TYR A 81 -16.90 13.06 -5.51
CA TYR A 81 -16.60 13.65 -4.21
C TYR A 81 -16.73 12.65 -3.04
N HIS A 82 -17.74 11.77 -3.07
CA HIS A 82 -17.92 10.71 -2.07
C HIS A 82 -16.75 9.71 -2.02
N GLN A 83 -16.17 9.35 -3.17
CA GLN A 83 -15.05 8.43 -3.25
C GLN A 83 -13.75 9.10 -2.77
N LEU A 84 -13.55 10.38 -3.11
CA LEU A 84 -12.42 11.17 -2.59
C LEU A 84 -12.49 11.34 -1.07
N ARG A 85 -13.69 11.58 -0.51
CA ARG A 85 -13.90 11.65 0.94
C ARG A 85 -13.57 10.32 1.63
N LEU A 86 -13.90 9.19 1.01
CA LEU A 86 -13.53 7.87 1.53
C LEU A 86 -12.00 7.69 1.58
N PHE A 87 -11.28 8.05 0.52
CA PHE A 87 -9.81 8.01 0.54
C PHE A 87 -9.20 9.02 1.52
N ALA A 88 -9.83 10.17 1.75
CA ALA A 88 -9.39 11.09 2.79
C ALA A 88 -9.55 10.49 4.19
N LEU A 89 -10.64 9.75 4.43
CA LEU A 89 -10.84 8.99 5.67
C LEU A 89 -9.81 7.88 5.80
N PHE A 90 -9.57 7.09 4.75
CA PHE A 90 -8.53 6.07 4.73
C PHE A 90 -7.14 6.65 4.99
N LYS A 91 -6.81 7.83 4.43
CA LYS A 91 -5.56 8.51 4.74
C LYS A 91 -5.40 8.76 6.24
N ARG A 92 -6.43 9.32 6.90
CA ARG A 92 -6.41 9.60 8.34
C ARG A 92 -6.33 8.31 9.16
N PHE A 93 -7.09 7.29 8.76
CA PHE A 93 -7.10 6.01 9.44
C PHE A 93 -5.76 5.28 9.32
N ASN A 94 -5.13 5.29 8.14
CA ASN A 94 -3.80 4.73 7.94
C ASN A 94 -2.75 5.46 8.79
N LEU A 95 -2.81 6.79 8.91
CA LEU A 95 -1.90 7.54 9.79
C LEU A 95 -2.08 7.17 11.26
N LEU A 96 -3.32 6.99 11.70
CA LEU A 96 -3.63 6.52 13.06
C LEU A 96 -3.05 5.12 13.29
N LEU A 97 -3.30 4.18 12.39
CA LEU A 97 -2.77 2.81 12.47
C LEU A 97 -1.24 2.81 12.45
N ILE A 98 -0.61 3.54 11.53
CA ILE A 98 0.86 3.68 11.51
C ILE A 98 1.34 4.21 12.86
N SER A 99 0.71 5.23 13.43
CA SER A 99 1.09 5.76 14.75
C SER A 99 1.00 4.72 15.86
N ILE A 100 -0.04 3.87 15.88
CA ILE A 100 -0.17 2.75 16.82
C ILE A 100 0.95 1.73 16.62
N GLY A 101 1.25 1.36 15.37
CA GLY A 101 2.34 0.44 15.05
C GLY A 101 3.71 0.93 15.54
N LEU A 102 3.94 2.25 15.55
CA LEU A 102 5.17 2.84 16.08
C LEU A 102 5.30 2.64 17.60
N LEU A 103 4.19 2.69 18.33
CA LEU A 103 4.18 2.36 19.76
C LEU A 103 4.52 0.88 20.00
N PHE A 104 3.97 -0.02 19.17
CA PHE A 104 4.33 -1.44 19.22
C PHE A 104 5.80 -1.68 18.89
N MET A 105 6.37 -0.93 17.94
CA MET A 105 7.79 -1.00 17.61
C MET A 105 8.68 -0.67 18.81
N ILE A 106 8.37 0.43 19.52
CA ILE A 106 9.12 0.86 20.71
C ILE A 106 9.02 -0.19 21.82
N TYR A 107 7.83 -0.78 22.01
CA TYR A 107 7.62 -1.83 22.99
C TYR A 107 8.43 -3.10 22.65
N GLN A 108 8.32 -3.60 21.41
CA GLN A 108 9.02 -4.82 20.98
C GLN A 108 10.54 -4.69 21.05
N PHE A 109 11.09 -3.51 20.73
CA PHE A 109 12.52 -3.25 20.80
C PHE A 109 13.11 -3.54 22.20
N LYS A 110 12.30 -3.44 23.26
CA LYS A 110 12.73 -3.71 24.63
C LYS A 110 12.57 -5.17 25.08
N VAL A 111 11.69 -5.94 24.43
CA VAL A 111 11.21 -7.23 24.99
C VAL A 111 11.59 -8.44 24.12
N PHE A 112 11.51 -8.35 22.78
CA PHE A 112 11.70 -9.52 21.89
C PHE A 112 12.53 -9.16 20.65
N PRO A 113 13.84 -9.42 20.63
CA PRO A 113 14.73 -8.94 19.55
C PRO A 113 14.59 -9.70 18.22
N ILE A 114 14.10 -10.94 18.20
CA ILE A 114 13.99 -11.72 16.95
C ILE A 114 12.71 -11.37 16.18
N ASP A 115 11.55 -11.34 16.84
CA ASP A 115 10.25 -10.97 16.25
C ASP A 115 10.25 -9.54 15.69
N PHE A 116 11.08 -8.69 16.29
CA PHE A 116 11.26 -7.28 15.93
C PHE A 116 11.66 -7.10 14.46
N TYR A 117 12.58 -7.92 13.94
CA TYR A 117 13.07 -7.73 12.56
C TYR A 117 11.97 -7.98 11.53
N TRP A 118 11.16 -9.01 11.74
CA TRP A 118 10.06 -9.35 10.83
C TRP A 118 8.94 -8.31 10.89
N PHE A 119 8.56 -7.88 12.09
CA PHE A 119 7.64 -6.78 12.29
C PHE A 119 8.11 -5.52 11.55
N VAL A 120 9.36 -5.11 11.77
CA VAL A 120 9.93 -3.90 11.16
C VAL A 120 9.93 -4.00 9.64
N PHE A 121 10.28 -5.16 9.08
CA PHE A 121 10.25 -5.37 7.64
C PHE A 121 8.85 -5.11 7.05
N LEU A 122 7.81 -5.77 7.58
CA LEU A 122 6.42 -5.59 7.12
C LEU A 122 5.91 -4.17 7.36
N TYR A 123 6.24 -3.60 8.51
CA TYR A 123 5.78 -2.28 8.92
C TYR A 123 6.40 -1.17 8.06
N VAL A 124 7.69 -1.25 7.75
CA VAL A 124 8.35 -0.36 6.78
C VAL A 124 7.71 -0.50 5.41
N PHE A 125 7.43 -1.72 4.96
CA PHE A 125 6.79 -1.95 3.68
C PHE A 125 5.36 -1.34 3.63
N ALA A 126 4.59 -1.45 4.71
CA ALA A 126 3.29 -0.79 4.83
C ALA A 126 3.40 0.75 4.77
N ILE A 127 4.42 1.35 5.41
CA ILE A 127 4.68 2.79 5.33
C ILE A 127 5.05 3.20 3.90
N ILE A 128 5.90 2.43 3.22
CA ILE A 128 6.27 2.67 1.83
C ILE A 128 5.03 2.67 0.94
N GLU A 129 4.14 1.70 1.11
CA GLU A 129 2.87 1.67 0.36
C GLU A 129 1.95 2.84 0.72
N HIS A 130 1.87 3.23 2.00
CA HIS A 130 1.11 4.43 2.37
C HIS A 130 1.63 5.67 1.66
N ILE A 131 2.96 5.85 1.63
CA ILE A 131 3.61 6.98 0.93
C ILE A 131 3.32 6.89 -0.57
N ASN A 132 3.47 5.69 -1.16
CA ASN A 132 3.23 5.38 -2.56
C ASN A 132 1.83 5.85 -3.02
N TYR A 133 0.82 5.57 -2.20
CA TYR A 133 -0.57 5.90 -2.52
C TYR A 133 -0.98 7.31 -2.15
N TYR A 134 -0.56 7.85 -1.01
CA TYR A 134 -1.12 9.10 -0.47
C TYR A 134 -0.21 10.32 -0.57
N HIS A 135 1.05 10.14 -0.97
CA HIS A 135 2.03 11.23 -1.01
C HIS A 135 2.80 11.26 -2.33
N ILE A 136 3.59 10.24 -2.62
CA ILE A 136 4.59 10.22 -3.70
C ILE A 136 4.39 8.96 -4.52
N ARG A 137 4.38 9.04 -5.85
CA ARG A 137 4.31 7.83 -6.67
C ARG A 137 5.67 7.12 -6.72
N LEU A 138 5.86 6.10 -5.89
CA LEU A 138 7.08 5.27 -5.87
C LEU A 138 6.97 4.08 -6.84
N SER A 139 5.79 3.45 -6.86
CA SER A 139 5.53 2.28 -7.70
C SER A 139 5.33 2.67 -9.17
N TYR A 140 5.94 1.89 -10.07
CA TYR A 140 5.90 2.01 -11.54
C TYR A 140 6.72 3.14 -12.17
N GLN A 141 7.71 3.71 -11.47
CA GLN A 141 8.75 4.54 -12.10
C GLN A 141 9.88 3.63 -12.61
N SER A 142 10.45 3.91 -13.79
CA SER A 142 11.64 3.19 -14.24
C SER A 142 12.85 3.58 -13.37
N ILE A 143 13.87 2.72 -13.30
CA ILE A 143 15.11 3.00 -12.55
C ILE A 143 15.84 4.25 -13.09
N GLU A 144 15.77 4.47 -14.41
CA GLU A 144 16.31 5.66 -15.08
C GLU A 144 15.53 6.92 -14.69
N GLU A 145 14.21 6.81 -14.67
CA GLU A 145 13.30 7.83 -14.16
C GLU A 145 13.68 8.19 -12.71
N ILE A 146 13.79 7.22 -11.80
CA ILE A 146 14.18 7.44 -10.39
C ILE A 146 15.52 8.16 -10.27
N LYS A 147 16.51 7.79 -11.10
CA LYS A 147 17.86 8.37 -11.09
C LYS A 147 17.86 9.83 -11.56
N ASP A 148 17.11 10.14 -12.60
CA ASP A 148 16.90 11.52 -13.07
C ASP A 148 16.04 12.34 -12.08
N PHE A 149 15.12 11.69 -11.36
CA PHE A 149 14.26 12.30 -10.35
C PHE A 149 14.97 12.64 -9.03
N ILE A 150 15.90 11.81 -8.55
CA ILE A 150 16.80 12.13 -7.42
C ILE A 150 17.67 13.34 -7.77
N ARG A 151 18.07 13.45 -9.04
CA ARG A 151 18.86 14.57 -9.58
C ARG A 151 18.08 15.88 -9.67
N GLN A 152 16.75 15.82 -9.86
CA GLN A 152 15.87 16.99 -10.06
C GLN A 152 15.08 17.48 -8.81
N LYS A 153 15.31 16.95 -7.60
CA LYS A 153 14.74 17.44 -6.31
C LYS A 153 13.21 17.65 -6.27
N GLY A 154 12.42 16.95 -7.10
CA GLY A 154 10.96 17.16 -7.18
C GLY A 154 10.15 15.88 -7.09
N PHE A 155 9.55 15.61 -5.93
CA PHE A 155 8.62 14.48 -5.77
C PHE A 155 7.32 14.71 -6.56
N ARG A 156 7.00 13.83 -7.53
CA ARG A 156 5.69 13.85 -8.19
C ARG A 156 4.65 13.26 -7.24
N SER A 157 3.67 14.09 -6.86
CA SER A 157 2.54 13.63 -6.06
C SER A 157 1.82 12.45 -6.72
N SER A 158 1.44 11.45 -5.93
CA SER A 158 0.63 10.34 -6.43
C SER A 158 -0.67 10.87 -7.08
N LYS A 159 -1.26 10.10 -8.00
CA LYS A 159 -2.51 10.54 -8.65
C LYS A 159 -3.61 10.79 -7.61
N LEU A 160 -3.71 9.92 -6.60
CA LEU A 160 -4.64 10.06 -5.48
C LEU A 160 -4.31 11.31 -4.64
N ALA A 161 -3.04 11.58 -4.34
CA ALA A 161 -2.64 12.78 -3.61
C ALA A 161 -3.01 14.08 -4.34
N ARG A 162 -2.85 14.13 -5.67
CA ARG A 162 -3.28 15.29 -6.49
C ARG A 162 -4.79 15.49 -6.45
N GLU A 163 -5.56 14.41 -6.48
CA GLU A 163 -7.02 14.51 -6.42
C GLU A 163 -7.51 14.91 -5.02
N LEU A 164 -6.85 14.45 -3.95
CA LEU A 164 -7.14 14.88 -2.58
C LEU A 164 -6.79 16.36 -2.32
N LYS A 165 -5.80 16.92 -3.04
CA LYS A 165 -5.45 18.35 -2.91
C LYS A 165 -6.49 19.28 -3.56
N ASN A 166 -7.31 18.75 -4.46
CA ASN A 166 -8.36 19.48 -5.18
C ASN A 166 -9.76 19.26 -4.59
N LEU A 167 -9.86 18.58 -3.44
CA LEU A 167 -11.04 18.58 -2.57
C LEU A 167 -11.17 19.92 -1.84
#